data_AF-A0A0J9SM54-F1
#
_entry.id   AF-A0A0J9SM54-F1
#
_cell.length_a   1.000
_cell.length_b   1.000
_cell.length_c   1.000
_cell.angle_alpha   90.00
_cell.angle_beta   90.00
_cell.angle_gamma   90.00
#
_symmetry.space_group_name_H-M   'P 1'
#
loop_
_entity.id
_entity.type
_entity.pdbx_description
1 polymer ?
#
loop_
_entity_poly.entity_id
_entity_poly.type
_entity_poly.pdbx_seq_one_letter_code
_entity_poly.pdbx_strand_id
1 'polypeptide(L)'
;MKHINYYTFKKNSHIDKFYDEFNKGCELVDGISLYCSDLPEGKSINSNVKELYYKVQAIKTKAEMGENEELLSLNDYSTKGCTYLKYWLYDQIITIGFDEDKTKALFNLWEQILKNNFEFIIDQKRTCKFHIIELKDIKKIKLLFDYLLNYNFDQNEHDIYNIICENGYKDCLNRIIDTYNNSVICEDEYSENFCKELEECNDVYGKRKLPKLRCEGNKGSLIYPRESNGPSTDEVSSLSVTSETDSPRNDSPEGSTVQQSENGLTNKKYTVYNKNNFMYNHLERNRNNHIIGEKNDKYWDIIKNDLEEYSWTKDICHKLERNLSVFLDNQTDESNISNKRCYDVSYWLYEKVYKQLRNDDNGQIFLTIFANLQSAWLTMNKDKTITQQNVCNSDINLYKITYVEEMNLLFDYIEYFETIKEDSIKDPSDSCQKCFEYLSSPIPLYFLWKPTCQKDDEINS
;
A
#
# COMPACT_ATOMS: atom_id res chain seq x y z
N MET A 1 -3.17 -5.76 4.56
CA MET A 1 -3.27 -7.13 4.00
C MET A 1 -2.26 -8.13 4.59
N LYS A 2 -1.04 -7.74 5.03
CA LYS A 2 -0.06 -8.65 5.67
C LYS A 2 -0.65 -9.56 6.78
N HIS A 3 -1.57 -9.06 7.60
CA HIS A 3 -2.24 -9.86 8.64
C HIS A 3 -3.11 -11.00 8.09
N ILE A 4 -3.72 -10.82 6.91
CA ILE A 4 -4.65 -11.82 6.35
C ILE A 4 -3.88 -13.05 5.86
N ASN A 5 -2.71 -12.86 5.26
CA ASN A 5 -1.90 -13.97 4.76
C ASN A 5 -1.49 -14.93 5.87
N TYR A 6 -1.21 -14.42 7.09
CA TYR A 6 -0.93 -15.26 8.25
C TYR A 6 -2.06 -16.27 8.51
N TYR A 7 -3.32 -15.82 8.51
CA TYR A 7 -4.48 -16.71 8.69
C TYR A 7 -4.64 -17.65 7.49
N THR A 8 -4.46 -17.14 6.27
CA THR A 8 -4.49 -17.95 5.06
C THR A 8 -3.47 -19.09 5.12
N PHE A 9 -2.22 -18.83 5.53
CA PHE A 9 -1.14 -19.83 5.61
C PHE A 9 -1.32 -20.77 6.78
N LYS A 10 -1.72 -20.26 7.95
CA LYS A 10 -2.06 -21.09 9.11
C LYS A 10 -3.13 -22.13 8.74
N LYS A 11 -4.14 -21.70 7.98
CA LYS A 11 -5.23 -22.55 7.52
C LYS A 11 -4.85 -23.43 6.32
N ASN A 12 -4.04 -22.92 5.41
CA ASN A 12 -3.62 -23.57 4.17
C ASN A 12 -2.09 -23.62 4.12
N SER A 13 -1.48 -24.46 4.95
CA SER A 13 -0.03 -24.51 5.12
C SER A 13 0.74 -24.86 3.85
N HIS A 14 0.09 -25.48 2.86
CA HIS A 14 0.68 -25.71 1.54
C HIS A 14 0.84 -24.42 0.72
N ILE A 15 0.01 -23.40 0.94
CA ILE A 15 0.14 -22.11 0.25
C ILE A 15 1.44 -21.42 0.68
N ASP A 16 1.84 -21.56 1.94
CA ASP A 16 3.11 -21.03 2.47
C ASP A 16 4.31 -21.61 1.72
N LYS A 17 4.32 -22.92 1.49
CA LYS A 17 5.36 -23.59 0.69
C LYS A 17 5.45 -23.07 -0.74
N PHE A 18 4.29 -22.85 -1.38
CA PHE A 18 4.26 -22.25 -2.71
C PHE A 18 4.78 -20.81 -2.69
N TYR A 19 4.47 -20.03 -1.67
CA TYR A 19 5.03 -18.68 -1.50
C TYR A 19 6.56 -18.72 -1.40
N ASP A 20 7.10 -19.62 -0.58
CA ASP A 20 8.55 -19.80 -0.47
C ASP A 20 9.18 -20.14 -1.82
N GLU A 21 8.59 -21.06 -2.58
CA GLU A 21 9.07 -21.42 -3.91
C GLU A 21 8.99 -20.25 -4.90
N PHE A 22 7.86 -19.54 -4.94
CA PHE A 22 7.67 -18.38 -5.82
C PHE A 22 8.63 -17.23 -5.48
N ASN A 23 9.02 -17.10 -4.20
CA ASN A 23 9.92 -16.05 -3.74
C ASN A 23 11.39 -16.31 -4.06
N LYS A 24 11.80 -17.55 -4.38
CA LYS A 24 13.21 -17.89 -4.69
C LYS A 24 13.77 -17.12 -5.89
N GLY A 25 12.92 -16.79 -6.86
CA GLY A 25 13.32 -16.04 -8.05
C GLY A 25 14.45 -16.70 -8.86
N CYS A 26 15.29 -15.87 -9.47
CA CYS A 26 16.43 -16.31 -10.28
C CYS A 26 17.53 -16.90 -9.40
N GLU A 27 18.22 -17.93 -9.90
CA GLU A 27 19.35 -18.53 -9.19
C GLU A 27 20.66 -18.12 -9.84
N LEU A 28 21.64 -17.71 -9.03
CA LEU A 28 22.99 -17.38 -9.53
C LEU A 28 23.90 -18.59 -9.35
N VAL A 29 24.31 -19.20 -10.47
CA VAL A 29 25.30 -20.28 -10.47
C VAL A 29 26.48 -19.85 -11.33
N ASP A 30 27.66 -19.77 -10.72
CA ASP A 30 28.91 -19.33 -11.35
C ASP A 30 28.83 -17.97 -12.09
N GLY A 31 28.02 -17.05 -11.55
CA GLY A 31 27.81 -15.71 -12.13
C GLY A 31 26.83 -15.69 -13.30
N ILE A 32 26.22 -16.83 -13.65
CA ILE A 32 25.14 -16.94 -14.64
C ILE A 32 23.81 -16.96 -13.89
N SER A 33 22.90 -16.05 -14.25
CA SER A 33 21.53 -16.06 -13.75
C SER A 33 20.74 -17.18 -14.45
N LEU A 34 20.55 -18.30 -13.77
CA LEU A 34 19.65 -19.37 -14.18
C LEU A 34 18.19 -18.92 -14.06
N TYR A 35 17.35 -19.47 -14.93
CA TYR A 35 15.90 -19.24 -15.01
C TYR A 35 15.44 -17.83 -15.40
N CYS A 36 16.37 -16.90 -15.61
CA CYS A 36 16.06 -15.52 -15.96
C CYS A 36 16.89 -15.06 -17.16
N SER A 37 16.36 -14.10 -17.89
CA SER A 37 17.03 -13.47 -19.04
C SER A 37 17.04 -11.96 -18.85
N ASP A 38 18.08 -11.32 -19.36
CA ASP A 38 18.24 -9.87 -19.24
C ASP A 38 17.05 -9.12 -19.85
N LEU A 39 16.74 -7.98 -19.23
CA LEU A 39 15.72 -7.07 -19.72
C LEU A 39 16.16 -6.46 -21.06
N PRO A 40 15.23 -6.15 -21.97
CA PRO A 40 15.56 -5.43 -23.21
C PRO A 40 16.26 -4.10 -22.90
N GLU A 41 17.37 -3.82 -23.59
CA GLU A 41 18.16 -2.61 -23.39
C GLU A 41 17.34 -1.33 -23.63
N GLY A 42 17.58 -0.29 -22.80
CA GLY A 42 17.10 1.07 -23.05
C GLY A 42 15.90 1.56 -22.25
N LYS A 43 15.33 0.77 -21.33
CA LYS A 43 14.29 1.24 -20.39
C LYS A 43 14.79 1.26 -18.94
N SER A 44 14.72 2.44 -18.31
CA SER A 44 14.88 2.58 -16.86
C SER A 44 13.65 1.99 -16.18
N ILE A 45 13.80 0.79 -15.61
CA ILE A 45 12.73 0.08 -14.89
C ILE A 45 12.99 0.23 -13.39
N ASN A 46 11.93 0.46 -12.62
CA ASN A 46 12.02 0.56 -11.16
C ASN A 46 12.56 -0.77 -10.57
N SER A 47 13.48 -0.69 -9.59
CA SER A 47 14.13 -1.85 -8.95
C SER A 47 13.11 -2.89 -8.48
N ASN A 48 12.05 -2.47 -7.81
CA ASN A 48 11.06 -3.38 -7.22
C ASN A 48 10.19 -4.04 -8.30
N VAL A 49 9.92 -3.31 -9.40
CA VAL A 49 9.25 -3.88 -10.59
C VAL A 49 10.14 -4.94 -11.25
N LYS A 50 11.44 -4.66 -11.35
CA LYS A 50 12.44 -5.59 -11.89
C LYS A 50 12.57 -6.84 -11.02
N GLU A 51 12.60 -6.70 -9.70
CA GLU A 51 12.66 -7.83 -8.76
C GLU A 51 11.45 -8.77 -8.92
N LEU A 52 10.22 -8.21 -8.90
CA LEU A 52 9.01 -9.03 -9.04
C LEU A 52 8.88 -9.63 -10.45
N TYR A 53 9.32 -8.91 -11.49
CA TYR A 53 9.42 -9.43 -12.85
C TYR A 53 10.28 -10.70 -12.89
N TYR A 54 11.47 -10.64 -12.30
CA TYR A 54 12.41 -11.75 -12.29
C TYR A 54 11.91 -12.96 -11.50
N LYS A 55 11.19 -12.74 -10.39
CA LYS A 55 10.51 -13.84 -9.69
C LYS A 55 9.56 -14.59 -10.62
N VAL A 56 8.75 -13.87 -11.39
CA VAL A 56 7.80 -14.51 -12.32
C VAL A 56 8.45 -15.15 -13.52
N GLN A 57 9.49 -14.53 -14.06
CA GLN A 57 10.31 -15.14 -15.11
C GLN A 57 10.89 -16.48 -14.63
N ALA A 58 11.45 -16.52 -13.41
CA ALA A 58 12.00 -17.74 -12.84
C ALA A 58 10.94 -18.84 -12.66
N ILE A 59 9.76 -18.50 -12.11
CA ILE A 59 8.64 -19.46 -11.97
C ILE A 59 8.28 -20.02 -13.35
N LYS A 60 8.17 -19.15 -14.38
CA LYS A 60 7.84 -19.56 -15.75
C LYS A 60 8.86 -20.54 -16.30
N THR A 61 10.14 -20.19 -16.24
CA THR A 61 11.20 -21.03 -16.81
C THR A 61 11.34 -22.34 -16.05
N LYS A 62 11.23 -22.33 -14.71
CA LYS A 62 11.22 -23.56 -13.89
C LYS A 62 10.06 -24.49 -14.24
N ALA A 63 8.87 -23.93 -14.47
CA ALA A 63 7.70 -24.69 -14.91
C ALA A 63 7.90 -25.28 -16.31
N GLU A 64 8.39 -24.49 -17.27
CA GLU A 64 8.67 -24.95 -18.65
C GLU A 64 9.73 -26.05 -18.72
N MET A 65 10.72 -26.02 -17.83
CA MET A 65 11.75 -27.06 -17.73
C MET A 65 11.22 -28.36 -17.14
N GLY A 66 10.14 -28.32 -16.34
CA GLY A 66 9.52 -29.51 -15.76
C GLY A 66 10.39 -30.22 -14.72
N GLU A 67 11.38 -29.53 -14.14
CA GLU A 67 12.34 -30.11 -13.17
C GLU A 67 12.05 -29.70 -11.72
N ASN A 68 11.13 -28.75 -11.51
CA ASN A 68 10.81 -28.25 -10.17
C ASN A 68 9.62 -29.01 -9.57
N GLU A 69 9.91 -30.01 -8.74
CA GLU A 69 8.89 -30.86 -8.09
C GLU A 69 7.86 -30.06 -7.30
N GLU A 70 8.27 -29.00 -6.59
CA GLU A 70 7.35 -28.18 -5.80
C GLU A 70 6.37 -27.42 -6.70
N LEU A 71 6.85 -26.77 -7.77
CA LEU A 71 5.99 -26.10 -8.76
C LEU A 71 5.07 -27.09 -9.48
N LEU A 72 5.57 -28.28 -9.82
CA LEU A 72 4.75 -29.32 -10.43
C LEU A 72 3.67 -29.83 -9.47
N SER A 73 3.93 -29.83 -8.16
CA SER A 73 2.93 -30.19 -7.15
C SER A 73 1.74 -29.24 -7.10
N LEU A 74 1.81 -28.04 -7.71
CA LEU A 74 0.60 -27.21 -7.94
C LEU A 74 -0.48 -28.04 -8.64
N ASN A 75 -0.10 -28.98 -9.49
CA ASN A 75 -1.03 -29.87 -10.18
C ASN A 75 -1.90 -30.70 -9.25
N ASP A 76 -1.35 -31.11 -8.11
CA ASP A 76 -2.03 -31.93 -7.12
C ASP A 76 -3.18 -31.18 -6.44
N TYR A 77 -3.14 -29.85 -6.46
CA TYR A 77 -4.19 -28.98 -5.90
C TYR A 77 -5.32 -28.66 -6.89
N SER A 78 -5.47 -29.46 -7.95
CA SER A 78 -6.54 -29.32 -8.94
C SER A 78 -6.62 -27.88 -9.49
N THR A 79 -7.82 -27.35 -9.74
CA THR A 79 -8.07 -26.00 -10.27
C THR A 79 -7.56 -24.87 -9.37
N LYS A 80 -7.22 -25.12 -8.09
CA LYS A 80 -6.76 -24.09 -7.15
C LYS A 80 -5.31 -23.62 -7.35
N GLY A 81 -4.47 -24.40 -8.05
CA GLY A 81 -3.06 -24.04 -8.23
C GLY A 81 -2.88 -22.66 -8.90
N CYS A 82 -3.70 -22.35 -9.90
CA CYS A 82 -3.69 -21.02 -10.53
C CYS A 82 -4.13 -19.92 -9.56
N THR A 83 -5.11 -20.20 -8.70
CA THR A 83 -5.52 -19.25 -7.66
C THR A 83 -4.37 -18.93 -6.70
N TYR A 84 -3.53 -19.91 -6.33
CA TYR A 84 -2.39 -19.65 -5.44
C TYR A 84 -1.32 -18.77 -6.10
N LEU A 85 -1.01 -19.02 -7.38
CA LEU A 85 -0.07 -18.18 -8.12
C LEU A 85 -0.59 -16.74 -8.28
N LYS A 86 -1.87 -16.57 -8.64
CA LYS A 86 -2.51 -15.25 -8.69
C LYS A 86 -2.53 -14.58 -7.32
N TYR A 87 -2.86 -15.33 -6.27
CA TYR A 87 -2.90 -14.85 -4.89
C TYR A 87 -1.54 -14.32 -4.44
N TRP A 88 -0.47 -15.08 -4.68
CA TRP A 88 0.91 -14.65 -4.40
C TRP A 88 1.27 -13.39 -5.18
N LEU A 89 1.04 -13.36 -6.48
CA LEU A 89 1.39 -12.20 -7.30
C LEU A 89 0.70 -10.93 -6.81
N TYR A 90 -0.62 -10.99 -6.63
CA TYR A 90 -1.41 -9.85 -6.20
C TYR A 90 -1.02 -9.40 -4.80
N ASP A 91 -0.65 -10.34 -3.93
CA ASP A 91 -0.08 -10.03 -2.64
C ASP A 91 1.27 -9.29 -2.74
N GLN A 92 2.18 -9.74 -3.61
CA GLN A 92 3.46 -9.06 -3.82
C GLN A 92 3.25 -7.63 -4.33
N ILE A 93 2.39 -7.43 -5.34
CA ILE A 93 2.07 -6.11 -5.90
C ILE A 93 1.55 -5.15 -4.81
N ILE A 94 0.65 -5.62 -3.95
CA ILE A 94 0.06 -4.83 -2.87
C ILE A 94 1.08 -4.58 -1.75
N THR A 95 1.81 -5.61 -1.33
CA THR A 95 2.73 -5.57 -0.20
C THR A 95 3.97 -4.73 -0.48
N ILE A 96 4.48 -4.77 -1.72
CA ILE A 96 5.59 -3.91 -2.15
C ILE A 96 5.13 -2.45 -2.36
N GLY A 97 3.82 -2.20 -2.42
CA GLY A 97 3.25 -0.86 -2.52
C GLY A 97 3.32 -0.29 -3.94
N PHE A 98 3.03 -1.10 -4.96
CA PHE A 98 2.97 -0.60 -6.34
C PHE A 98 1.81 0.40 -6.49
N ASP A 99 2.05 1.45 -7.27
CA ASP A 99 1.03 2.34 -7.82
C ASP A 99 0.61 1.87 -9.21
N GLU A 100 -0.37 2.54 -9.83
CA GLU A 100 -0.87 2.15 -11.16
C GLU A 100 0.23 2.15 -12.23
N ASP A 101 1.21 3.05 -12.15
CA ASP A 101 2.29 3.15 -13.13
C ASP A 101 3.28 1.99 -12.99
N LYS A 102 3.66 1.64 -11.76
CA LYS A 102 4.50 0.46 -11.47
C LYS A 102 3.79 -0.84 -11.82
N THR A 103 2.50 -0.96 -11.51
CA THR A 103 1.69 -2.13 -11.87
C THR A 103 1.62 -2.29 -13.40
N LYS A 104 1.32 -1.21 -14.14
CA LYS A 104 1.36 -1.24 -15.62
C LYS A 104 2.74 -1.59 -16.15
N ALA A 105 3.80 -1.04 -15.57
CA ALA A 105 5.17 -1.35 -15.96
C ALA A 105 5.48 -2.84 -15.79
N LEU A 106 5.07 -3.47 -14.68
CA LEU A 106 5.21 -4.90 -14.46
C LEU A 106 4.50 -5.71 -15.57
N PHE A 107 3.21 -5.46 -15.78
CA PHE A 107 2.45 -6.23 -16.78
C PHE A 107 2.91 -5.98 -18.22
N ASN A 108 3.42 -4.80 -18.55
CA ASN A 108 4.04 -4.52 -19.85
C ASN A 108 5.34 -5.32 -20.08
N LEU A 109 6.12 -5.58 -19.01
CA LEU A 109 7.28 -6.48 -19.11
C LEU A 109 6.84 -7.92 -19.29
N TRP A 110 5.71 -8.28 -18.67
CA TRP A 110 5.18 -9.63 -18.73
C TRP A 110 4.52 -9.96 -20.05
N GLU A 111 3.91 -8.97 -20.70
CA GLU A 111 3.32 -9.13 -22.03
C GLU A 111 4.32 -9.79 -23.00
N GLN A 112 5.61 -9.42 -22.88
CA GLN A 112 6.70 -9.97 -23.68
C GLN A 112 6.98 -11.45 -23.36
N ILE A 113 6.98 -11.86 -22.09
CA ILE A 113 7.27 -13.26 -21.69
C ILE A 113 6.04 -14.17 -21.85
N LEU A 114 4.83 -13.61 -21.71
CA LEU A 114 3.54 -14.30 -21.84
C LEU A 114 2.93 -14.13 -23.24
N LYS A 115 3.68 -13.70 -24.24
CA LYS A 115 3.26 -13.62 -25.66
C LYS A 115 1.89 -12.93 -25.86
N ASN A 116 1.64 -11.86 -25.12
CA ASN A 116 0.43 -11.03 -25.19
C ASN A 116 -0.90 -11.72 -24.82
N ASN A 117 -0.89 -12.95 -24.30
CA ASN A 117 -2.12 -13.65 -23.88
C ASN A 117 -2.30 -13.69 -22.36
N PHE A 118 -1.31 -13.24 -21.59
CA PHE A 118 -1.30 -13.33 -20.12
C PHE A 118 -1.62 -14.73 -19.59
N GLU A 119 -1.20 -15.75 -20.34
CA GLU A 119 -1.36 -17.15 -19.98
C GLU A 119 -0.03 -17.73 -19.49
N PHE A 120 -0.06 -18.30 -18.30
CA PHE A 120 1.08 -18.95 -17.69
C PHE A 120 0.90 -20.47 -17.77
N ILE A 121 1.80 -21.14 -18.49
CA ILE A 121 1.75 -22.59 -18.67
C ILE A 121 2.59 -23.23 -17.54
N ILE A 122 1.94 -23.97 -16.64
CA ILE A 122 2.63 -24.70 -15.56
C ILE A 122 3.15 -26.05 -16.07
N ASP A 123 2.37 -26.73 -16.93
CA ASP A 123 2.74 -27.97 -17.59
C ASP A 123 1.89 -28.21 -18.85
N GLN A 124 1.99 -29.41 -19.45
CA GLN A 124 1.20 -29.78 -20.65
C GLN A 124 -0.33 -29.79 -20.43
N LYS A 125 -0.80 -29.73 -19.18
CA LYS A 125 -2.22 -29.88 -18.80
C LYS A 125 -2.81 -28.62 -18.19
N ARG A 126 -2.00 -27.65 -17.77
CA ARG A 126 -2.45 -26.49 -17.00
C ARG A 126 -1.92 -25.16 -17.51
N THR A 127 -2.88 -24.30 -17.80
CA THR A 127 -2.67 -22.91 -18.18
C THR A 127 -3.42 -22.00 -17.21
N CYS A 128 -2.72 -21.09 -16.56
CA CYS A 128 -3.30 -20.07 -15.69
C CYS A 128 -3.47 -18.75 -16.45
N LYS A 129 -4.70 -18.27 -16.56
CA LYS A 129 -5.01 -17.02 -17.26
C LYS A 129 -5.07 -15.86 -16.28
N PHE A 130 -4.38 -14.77 -16.54
CA PHE A 130 -4.42 -13.57 -15.69
C PHE A 130 -5.31 -12.51 -16.36
N HIS A 131 -6.57 -12.45 -15.95
CA HIS A 131 -7.50 -11.43 -16.47
C HIS A 131 -7.30 -10.07 -15.80
N ILE A 132 -6.87 -10.06 -14.53
CA ILE A 132 -6.75 -8.85 -13.72
C ILE A 132 -5.32 -8.30 -13.77
N ILE A 133 -5.19 -7.08 -14.30
CA ILE A 133 -3.91 -6.37 -14.43
C ILE A 133 -3.92 -4.95 -13.85
N GLU A 134 -5.09 -4.35 -13.63
CA GLU A 134 -5.22 -3.01 -13.04
C GLU A 134 -5.14 -3.07 -11.51
N LEU A 135 -4.39 -2.17 -10.88
CA LEU A 135 -4.16 -2.23 -9.43
C LEU A 135 -5.47 -2.14 -8.63
N LYS A 136 -6.42 -1.32 -9.08
CA LYS A 136 -7.75 -1.20 -8.45
C LYS A 136 -8.46 -2.56 -8.37
N ASP A 137 -8.36 -3.38 -9.40
CA ASP A 137 -9.07 -4.66 -9.51
C ASP A 137 -8.26 -5.78 -8.86
N ILE A 138 -6.92 -5.70 -8.88
CA ILE A 138 -6.01 -6.55 -8.09
C ILE A 138 -6.38 -6.51 -6.60
N LYS A 139 -6.61 -5.32 -6.04
CA LYS A 139 -7.00 -5.16 -4.64
C LYS A 139 -8.34 -5.82 -4.32
N LYS A 140 -9.33 -5.69 -5.23
CA LYS A 140 -10.66 -6.29 -5.07
C LYS A 140 -10.61 -7.81 -5.16
N ILE A 141 -9.94 -8.36 -6.18
CA ILE A 141 -9.86 -9.82 -6.34
C ILE A 141 -9.03 -10.45 -5.22
N LYS A 142 -7.97 -9.77 -4.75
CA LYS A 142 -7.21 -10.23 -3.57
C LYS A 142 -8.11 -10.32 -2.33
N LEU A 143 -8.97 -9.33 -2.10
CA LEU A 143 -9.95 -9.36 -1.01
C LEU A 143 -10.94 -10.54 -1.16
N LEU A 144 -11.36 -10.87 -2.37
CA LEU A 144 -12.19 -12.05 -2.62
C LEU A 144 -11.43 -13.35 -2.38
N PHE A 145 -10.16 -13.46 -2.82
CA PHE A 145 -9.33 -14.63 -2.54
C PHE A 145 -9.08 -14.79 -1.05
N ASP A 146 -8.82 -13.70 -0.33
CA ASP A 146 -8.69 -13.68 1.13
C ASP A 146 -9.94 -14.26 1.79
N TYR A 147 -11.12 -13.95 1.27
CA TYR A 147 -12.38 -14.55 1.71
C TYR A 147 -12.49 -16.03 1.35
N LEU A 148 -12.29 -16.39 0.06
CA LEU A 148 -12.50 -17.74 -0.48
C LEU A 148 -11.51 -18.78 0.05
N LEU A 149 -10.23 -18.43 0.16
CA LEU A 149 -9.19 -19.32 0.70
C LEU A 149 -9.41 -19.61 2.19
N ASN A 150 -10.19 -18.75 2.87
CA ASN A 150 -10.55 -18.90 4.26
C ASN A 150 -12.02 -19.33 4.46
N TYR A 151 -12.77 -19.64 3.41
CA TYR A 151 -14.20 -19.97 3.45
C TYR A 151 -14.47 -21.47 3.78
N ASN A 152 -15.15 -21.77 4.91
CA ASN A 152 -15.67 -23.11 5.37
C ASN A 152 -14.67 -24.30 5.38
N PHE A 153 -14.46 -25.05 6.47
CA PHE A 153 -15.42 -26.02 7.03
C PHE A 153 -15.16 -26.31 8.53
N ASP A 154 -16.26 -26.62 9.23
CA ASP A 154 -16.42 -27.04 10.64
C ASP A 154 -15.87 -26.12 11.73
N GLN A 155 -16.74 -25.22 12.18
CA GLN A 155 -16.77 -24.53 13.47
C GLN A 155 -15.46 -23.85 13.93
N ASN A 156 -15.50 -22.52 13.94
CA ASN A 156 -14.57 -21.58 14.59
C ASN A 156 -13.33 -21.21 13.79
N GLU A 157 -13.41 -20.11 13.03
CA GLU A 157 -12.31 -19.14 12.89
C GLU A 157 -12.91 -17.81 12.38
N HIS A 158 -13.48 -17.04 13.31
CA HIS A 158 -14.06 -15.71 13.06
C HIS A 158 -12.99 -14.65 12.72
N ASP A 159 -11.70 -15.00 12.80
CA ASP A 159 -10.60 -14.03 12.77
C ASP A 159 -10.50 -13.28 11.45
N ILE A 160 -10.66 -13.96 10.31
CA ILE A 160 -10.62 -13.28 9.00
C ILE A 160 -11.81 -12.35 8.80
N TYR A 161 -13.00 -12.77 9.23
CA TYR A 161 -14.21 -11.97 9.13
C TYR A 161 -14.13 -10.75 10.04
N ASN A 162 -13.58 -10.92 11.24
CA ASN A 162 -13.31 -9.83 12.16
C ASN A 162 -12.32 -8.84 11.54
N ILE A 163 -11.21 -9.31 10.95
CA ILE A 163 -10.24 -8.43 10.27
C ILE A 163 -10.87 -7.66 9.12
N ILE A 164 -11.71 -8.30 8.30
CA ILE A 164 -12.44 -7.63 7.21
C ILE A 164 -13.39 -6.57 7.77
N CYS A 165 -14.07 -6.85 8.90
CA CYS A 165 -14.94 -5.90 9.59
C CYS A 165 -14.16 -4.72 10.21
N GLU A 166 -13.09 -5.01 10.95
CA GLU A 166 -12.20 -4.05 11.62
C GLU A 166 -11.59 -3.05 10.65
N ASN A 167 -11.23 -3.51 9.46
CA ASN A 167 -10.62 -2.68 8.43
C ASN A 167 -11.66 -2.04 7.48
N GLY A 168 -12.96 -2.19 7.75
CA GLY A 168 -14.02 -1.54 6.97
C GLY A 168 -14.22 -2.12 5.55
N TYR A 169 -13.72 -3.31 5.25
CA TYR A 169 -13.78 -3.90 3.92
C TYR A 169 -15.08 -4.65 3.61
N LYS A 170 -15.97 -4.78 4.60
CA LYS A 170 -17.26 -5.50 4.49
C LYS A 170 -18.07 -5.07 3.27
N ASP A 171 -18.31 -3.78 3.09
CA ASP A 171 -19.20 -3.32 2.02
C ASP A 171 -18.57 -3.53 0.63
N CYS A 172 -17.25 -3.38 0.52
CA CYS A 172 -16.50 -3.72 -0.71
C CYS A 172 -16.62 -5.21 -1.03
N LEU A 173 -16.33 -6.08 -0.05
CA LEU A 173 -16.45 -7.53 -0.21
C LEU A 173 -17.88 -7.94 -0.57
N ASN A 174 -18.89 -7.37 0.08
CA ASN A 174 -20.29 -7.71 -0.18
C ASN A 174 -20.74 -7.30 -1.58
N ARG A 175 -20.24 -6.18 -2.12
CA ARG A 175 -20.49 -5.81 -3.52
C ARG A 175 -19.89 -6.83 -4.48
N ILE A 176 -18.63 -7.24 -4.24
CA ILE A 176 -17.99 -8.29 -5.04
C ILE A 176 -18.80 -9.61 -4.95
N ILE A 177 -19.28 -9.96 -3.76
CA ILE A 177 -20.13 -11.14 -3.54
C ILE A 177 -21.47 -11.01 -4.25
N ASP A 178 -22.08 -9.82 -4.28
CA ASP A 178 -23.31 -9.57 -5.03
C ASP A 178 -23.13 -9.85 -6.51
N THR A 179 -22.05 -9.35 -7.10
CA THR A 179 -21.69 -9.60 -8.49
C THR A 179 -21.37 -11.08 -8.74
N TYR A 180 -20.57 -11.69 -7.88
CA TYR A 180 -20.26 -13.12 -7.97
C TYR A 180 -21.52 -13.98 -7.95
N ASN A 181 -22.50 -13.62 -7.13
CA ASN A 181 -23.75 -14.35 -6.97
C ASN A 181 -24.77 -14.09 -8.10
N ASN A 182 -24.57 -13.06 -8.92
CA ASN A 182 -25.51 -12.66 -9.96
C ASN A 182 -24.79 -12.29 -11.27
N SER A 183 -24.90 -13.19 -12.25
CA SER A 183 -24.24 -13.02 -13.56
C SER A 183 -24.69 -11.78 -14.32
N VAL A 184 -25.92 -11.27 -14.09
CA VAL A 184 -26.44 -10.08 -14.79
C VAL A 184 -25.77 -8.79 -14.31
N ILE A 185 -25.36 -8.72 -13.04
CA ILE A 185 -24.75 -7.51 -12.44
C ILE A 185 -23.35 -7.26 -13.01
N CYS A 186 -22.71 -8.30 -13.56
CA CYS A 186 -21.35 -8.19 -14.06
C CYS A 186 -21.25 -7.31 -15.31
N GLU A 187 -22.33 -7.17 -16.09
CA GLU A 187 -22.33 -6.35 -17.32
C GLU A 187 -22.32 -4.83 -17.03
N ASP A 188 -22.80 -4.40 -15.85
CA ASP A 188 -23.05 -2.97 -15.56
C ASP A 188 -22.04 -2.32 -14.58
N GLU A 189 -21.42 -3.09 -13.66
CA GLU A 189 -20.61 -2.53 -12.55
C GLU A 189 -19.09 -2.84 -12.64
N TYR A 190 -18.71 -3.94 -13.29
CA TYR A 190 -17.33 -4.43 -13.31
C TYR A 190 -16.78 -4.57 -14.74
N SER A 191 -15.45 -4.60 -14.87
CA SER A 191 -14.83 -4.85 -16.17
C SER A 191 -15.07 -6.30 -16.61
N GLU A 192 -15.14 -6.53 -17.93
CA GLU A 192 -15.28 -7.88 -18.50
C GLU A 192 -14.20 -8.84 -17.97
N ASN A 193 -12.98 -8.33 -17.78
CA ASN A 193 -11.87 -9.09 -17.20
C ASN A 193 -12.13 -9.48 -15.74
N PHE A 194 -12.72 -8.58 -14.95
CA PHE A 194 -13.10 -8.90 -13.57
C PHE A 194 -14.16 -9.98 -13.53
N CYS A 195 -15.15 -9.92 -14.42
CA CYS A 195 -16.19 -10.93 -14.54
C CYS A 195 -15.63 -12.32 -14.89
N LYS A 196 -14.71 -12.39 -15.86
CA LYS A 196 -14.02 -13.65 -16.20
C LYS A 196 -13.29 -14.24 -15.01
N GLU A 197 -12.65 -13.40 -14.20
CA GLU A 197 -11.96 -13.85 -12.99
C GLU A 197 -12.94 -14.35 -11.91
N LEU A 198 -14.12 -13.74 -11.77
CA LEU A 198 -15.18 -14.24 -10.87
C LEU A 198 -15.76 -15.57 -11.33
N GLU A 199 -15.93 -15.77 -12.64
CA GLU A 199 -16.37 -17.03 -13.24
C GLU A 199 -15.36 -18.15 -12.94
N GLU A 200 -14.07 -17.89 -13.15
CA GLU A 200 -13.01 -18.83 -12.77
C GLU A 200 -13.05 -19.16 -11.27
N CYS A 201 -13.31 -18.18 -10.40
CA CYS A 201 -13.50 -18.44 -8.97
C CYS A 201 -14.71 -19.35 -8.70
N ASN A 202 -15.80 -19.22 -9.44
CA ASN A 202 -16.96 -20.11 -9.31
C ASN A 202 -16.61 -21.55 -9.67
N ASP A 203 -15.90 -21.74 -10.79
CA ASP A 203 -15.47 -23.05 -11.27
C ASP A 203 -14.49 -23.72 -10.29
N VAL A 204 -13.55 -22.96 -9.73
CA VAL A 204 -12.54 -23.47 -8.80
C VAL A 204 -13.14 -23.92 -7.47
N TYR A 205 -14.05 -23.12 -6.90
CA TYR A 205 -14.58 -23.37 -5.56
C TYR A 205 -15.91 -24.15 -5.57
N GLY A 206 -16.55 -24.29 -6.73
CA GLY A 206 -17.82 -25.01 -6.90
C GLY A 206 -18.98 -24.42 -6.11
N LYS A 207 -18.93 -23.11 -5.78
CA LYS A 207 -19.94 -22.42 -4.97
C LYS A 207 -20.71 -21.45 -5.83
N ARG A 208 -21.91 -21.86 -6.25
CA ARG A 208 -22.80 -21.00 -7.04
C ARG A 208 -23.25 -19.74 -6.31
N LYS A 209 -23.28 -19.76 -4.98
CA LYS A 209 -23.56 -18.58 -4.16
C LYS A 209 -22.68 -18.53 -2.92
N LEU A 210 -22.11 -17.37 -2.66
CA LEU A 210 -21.36 -17.03 -1.46
C LEU A 210 -22.25 -16.28 -0.47
N PRO A 211 -22.14 -16.56 0.83
CA PRO A 211 -22.80 -15.79 1.86
C PRO A 211 -22.17 -14.42 1.99
N LYS A 212 -22.98 -13.43 2.33
CA LYS A 212 -22.50 -12.07 2.61
C LYS A 212 -21.92 -12.00 4.01
N LEU A 213 -21.03 -11.04 4.22
CA LEU A 213 -20.49 -10.72 5.53
C LEU A 213 -21.35 -9.66 6.24
N ARG A 214 -21.74 -9.95 7.48
CA ARG A 214 -22.33 -9.01 8.43
C ARG A 214 -21.31 -8.67 9.51
N CYS A 215 -21.17 -7.38 9.81
CA CYS A 215 -20.32 -6.89 10.88
C CYS A 215 -21.18 -6.28 11.99
N GLU A 216 -20.97 -6.74 13.22
CA GLU A 216 -21.52 -6.15 14.43
C GLU A 216 -20.35 -5.60 15.26
N GLY A 217 -20.07 -4.31 15.10
CA GLY A 217 -18.78 -3.74 15.48
C GLY A 217 -17.65 -4.43 14.70
N ASN A 218 -16.64 -4.91 15.41
CA ASN A 218 -15.48 -5.61 14.85
C ASN A 218 -15.72 -7.11 14.62
N LYS A 219 -16.91 -7.62 14.95
CA LYS A 219 -17.21 -9.06 14.84
C LYS A 219 -17.92 -9.39 13.54
N GLY A 220 -17.35 -10.31 12.78
CA GLY A 220 -17.87 -10.77 11.50
C GLY A 220 -18.66 -12.08 11.59
N SER A 221 -19.78 -12.14 10.86
CA SER A 221 -20.65 -13.32 10.74
C SER A 221 -21.19 -13.46 9.31
N LEU A 222 -21.46 -14.68 8.87
CA LEU A 222 -21.96 -14.95 7.52
C LEU A 222 -23.50 -14.94 7.46
N ILE A 223 -24.04 -14.33 6.40
CA ILE A 223 -25.46 -14.38 6.04
C ILE A 223 -25.60 -15.25 4.79
N TYR A 224 -26.17 -16.44 4.96
CA TYR A 224 -26.37 -17.38 3.85
C TYR A 224 -27.55 -16.98 2.95
N PRO A 225 -27.40 -17.07 1.61
CA PRO A 225 -28.51 -16.90 0.69
C PRO A 225 -29.56 -17.99 0.96
N ARG A 226 -30.85 -17.62 0.99
CA ARG A 226 -31.92 -18.63 1.09
C ARG A 226 -31.85 -19.58 -0.10
N GLU A 227 -31.77 -20.89 0.16
CA GLU A 227 -31.97 -21.91 -0.86
C GLU A 227 -33.45 -21.94 -1.25
N SER A 228 -33.75 -21.69 -2.53
CA SER A 228 -35.10 -21.84 -3.07
C SER A 228 -35.38 -23.31 -3.32
N ASN A 229 -35.85 -24.02 -2.30
CA ASN A 229 -36.49 -25.31 -2.50
C ASN A 229 -37.94 -25.05 -2.96
N GLY A 230 -38.25 -25.26 -4.24
CA GLY A 230 -39.63 -25.27 -4.74
C GLY A 230 -40.25 -26.67 -4.68
N PRO A 231 -41.50 -26.87 -5.14
CA PRO A 231 -42.67 -26.00 -5.08
C PRO A 231 -43.78 -26.62 -4.19
N SER A 232 -44.62 -25.81 -3.55
CA SER A 232 -45.97 -26.26 -3.19
C SER A 232 -46.97 -25.10 -3.26
N THR A 233 -47.96 -25.38 -4.09
CA THR A 233 -49.31 -24.84 -4.18
C THR A 233 -49.99 -24.77 -2.80
N ASP A 234 -50.51 -23.62 -2.40
CA ASP A 234 -51.96 -23.33 -2.44
C ASP A 234 -52.32 -22.07 -1.64
N GLU A 235 -53.11 -21.24 -2.33
CA GLU A 235 -54.23 -20.41 -1.89
C GLU A 235 -54.14 -19.42 -0.71
N VAL A 236 -54.29 -18.15 -1.11
CA VAL A 236 -55.28 -17.16 -0.63
C VAL A 236 -55.32 -16.86 0.88
N SER A 237 -54.89 -15.64 1.21
CA SER A 237 -55.78 -14.69 1.90
C SER A 237 -55.38 -13.26 1.58
N SER A 238 -56.28 -12.61 0.86
CA SER A 238 -56.34 -11.19 0.56
C SER A 238 -56.47 -10.34 1.83
N LEU A 239 -55.96 -9.11 1.77
CA LEU A 239 -56.76 -7.91 2.06
C LEU A 239 -56.07 -6.66 1.48
N SER A 240 -56.78 -6.11 0.50
CA SER A 240 -56.61 -4.85 -0.19
C SER A 240 -56.73 -3.63 0.72
N VAL A 241 -55.90 -2.60 0.47
CA VAL A 241 -56.35 -1.20 0.45
C VAL A 241 -55.65 -0.50 -0.72
N THR A 242 -56.45 0.06 -1.61
CA THR A 242 -56.06 0.83 -2.80
C THR A 242 -55.89 2.33 -2.50
N SER A 243 -55.16 2.97 -3.43
CA SER A 243 -55.31 4.35 -3.95
C SER A 243 -54.94 5.52 -3.00
N GLU A 244 -54.33 6.63 -3.44
CA GLU A 244 -54.38 7.32 -4.72
C GLU A 244 -53.06 8.02 -5.11
N THR A 245 -52.87 8.15 -6.41
CA THR A 245 -51.98 9.05 -7.14
C THR A 245 -52.23 10.52 -6.83
N ASP A 246 -51.18 11.34 -6.78
CA ASP A 246 -51.15 12.63 -7.49
C ASP A 246 -49.74 13.25 -7.54
N SER A 247 -49.34 13.59 -8.76
CA SER A 247 -48.31 14.57 -9.15
C SER A 247 -48.87 15.15 -10.45
N PRO A 248 -48.82 16.48 -10.73
CA PRO A 248 -47.53 17.14 -11.01
C PRO A 248 -47.48 18.66 -10.76
N ARG A 249 -46.27 19.24 -10.72
CA ARG A 249 -45.77 20.20 -11.74
C ARG A 249 -44.51 20.97 -11.29
N ASN A 250 -43.60 21.06 -12.26
CA ASN A 250 -42.50 22.01 -12.37
C ASN A 250 -42.99 23.46 -12.22
N ASP A 251 -42.13 24.31 -11.66
CA ASP A 251 -41.74 25.60 -12.26
C ASP A 251 -40.46 26.12 -11.57
N SER A 252 -39.45 26.41 -12.40
CA SER A 252 -38.38 27.38 -12.10
C SER A 252 -38.73 28.68 -12.82
N PRO A 253 -38.28 29.86 -12.34
CA PRO A 253 -37.20 30.52 -13.09
C PRO A 253 -36.19 31.37 -12.27
N GLU A 254 -34.98 31.43 -12.83
CA GLU A 254 -34.04 32.56 -12.96
C GLU A 254 -33.57 33.40 -11.74
N GLY A 255 -32.27 33.29 -11.46
CA GLY A 255 -31.30 34.32 -11.85
C GLY A 255 -31.13 35.55 -10.95
N SER A 256 -30.02 35.61 -10.19
CA SER A 256 -29.39 36.87 -9.78
C SER A 256 -27.90 36.66 -9.50
N THR A 257 -27.08 37.28 -10.34
CA THR A 257 -25.62 37.34 -10.35
C THR A 257 -25.11 38.31 -9.28
N VAL A 258 -24.15 37.90 -8.46
CA VAL A 258 -23.14 38.81 -7.87
C VAL A 258 -21.80 38.08 -7.85
N GLN A 259 -20.84 38.57 -8.63
CA GLN A 259 -19.44 38.14 -8.60
C GLN A 259 -18.62 39.04 -7.67
N GLN A 260 -17.51 38.45 -7.19
CA GLN A 260 -16.26 39.03 -6.68
C GLN A 260 -16.10 39.15 -5.14
N SER A 261 -15.41 38.19 -4.53
CA SER A 261 -13.95 38.26 -4.31
C SER A 261 -13.44 37.14 -3.38
N GLU A 262 -13.11 35.97 -3.92
CA GLU A 262 -12.51 34.86 -3.16
C GLU A 262 -11.31 34.23 -3.88
N ASN A 263 -10.25 35.01 -4.12
CA ASN A 263 -8.99 34.46 -4.66
C ASN A 263 -7.78 34.60 -3.70
N GLY A 264 -8.02 34.95 -2.43
CA GLY A 264 -6.97 35.09 -1.42
C GLY A 264 -6.88 33.98 -0.35
N LEU A 265 -7.95 33.19 -0.16
CA LEU A 265 -8.06 32.26 0.98
C LEU A 265 -8.06 30.77 0.57
N THR A 266 -8.39 30.47 -0.68
CA THR A 266 -8.54 29.10 -1.20
C THR A 266 -7.19 28.41 -1.37
N ASN A 267 -6.14 29.11 -1.81
CA ASN A 267 -4.81 28.51 -2.02
C ASN A 267 -4.07 28.05 -0.75
N LYS A 268 -4.51 28.46 0.45
CA LYS A 268 -3.91 28.00 1.72
C LYS A 268 -4.55 26.72 2.28
N LYS A 269 -5.78 26.37 1.83
CA LYS A 269 -6.54 25.21 2.36
C LYS A 269 -6.31 23.91 1.57
N TYR A 270 -5.93 23.98 0.30
CA TYR A 270 -5.66 22.78 -0.53
C TYR A 270 -4.31 22.11 -0.26
N THR A 271 -3.45 22.67 0.59
CA THR A 271 -2.09 22.17 0.82
C THR A 271 -1.95 21.20 1.99
N VAL A 272 -2.99 20.99 2.81
CA VAL A 272 -2.88 20.22 4.06
C VAL A 272 -2.89 18.71 3.83
N TYR A 273 -3.54 18.21 2.77
CA TYR A 273 -3.81 16.77 2.58
C TYR A 273 -3.05 16.13 1.41
N ASN A 274 -2.01 16.80 0.89
CA ASN A 274 -1.13 16.20 -0.10
C ASN A 274 -0.11 15.28 0.59
N LYS A 275 0.22 14.16 -0.05
CA LYS A 275 1.16 13.10 0.39
C LYS A 275 2.59 13.58 0.75
N ASN A 276 2.87 14.87 0.62
CA ASN A 276 4.08 15.55 1.08
C ASN A 276 3.67 16.59 2.13
N ASN A 277 3.93 16.26 3.40
CA ASN A 277 3.66 17.02 4.63
C ASN A 277 3.95 18.55 4.49
N PHE A 278 3.23 19.41 5.23
CA PHE A 278 3.56 20.84 5.40
C PHE A 278 5.01 21.05 5.83
N MET A 279 5.52 20.23 6.76
CA MET A 279 6.90 20.29 7.20
C MET A 279 7.87 19.79 6.12
N TYR A 280 7.53 18.73 5.39
CA TYR A 280 8.31 18.29 4.23
C TYR A 280 8.44 19.37 3.17
N ASN A 281 7.32 20.03 2.84
CA ASN A 281 7.32 21.20 1.97
C ASN A 281 8.11 22.37 2.58
N HIS A 282 8.14 22.55 3.90
CA HIS A 282 8.97 23.56 4.55
C HIS A 282 10.47 23.24 4.43
N LEU A 283 10.86 21.97 4.58
CA LEU A 283 12.22 21.47 4.35
C LEU A 283 12.64 21.66 2.88
N GLU A 284 11.70 21.63 1.93
CA GLU A 284 11.96 21.82 0.50
C GLU A 284 11.84 23.26 -0.03
N ARG A 285 10.88 24.07 0.44
CA ARG A 285 10.41 25.33 -0.19
C ARG A 285 11.31 26.53 -0.02
N ASN A 286 12.37 26.49 0.78
CA ASN A 286 13.30 27.61 0.90
C ASN A 286 14.30 27.65 -0.28
N ARG A 287 13.75 27.75 -1.51
CA ARG A 287 14.44 28.29 -2.70
C ARG A 287 14.24 29.80 -2.68
N ASN A 288 15.26 30.53 -2.24
CA ASN A 288 15.77 31.76 -2.87
C ASN A 288 16.88 32.37 -2.00
N ASN A 289 18.09 32.36 -2.57
CA ASN A 289 19.13 33.37 -2.41
C ASN A 289 19.10 34.21 -1.12
N HIS A 290 19.76 33.73 -0.08
CA HIS A 290 20.83 34.57 0.43
C HIS A 290 22.12 33.93 -0.05
N ILE A 291 22.81 34.61 -0.97
CA ILE A 291 24.25 34.47 -1.09
C ILE A 291 24.76 34.87 0.30
N ILE A 292 24.92 33.90 1.19
CA ILE A 292 25.63 34.11 2.44
C ILE A 292 27.09 34.07 1.99
N GLY A 293 27.68 35.26 1.90
CA GLY A 293 29.09 35.42 1.60
C GLY A 293 29.91 34.50 2.47
N GLU A 294 30.90 33.85 1.84
CA GLU A 294 31.93 33.01 2.49
C GLU A 294 31.39 32.18 3.67
N LYS A 295 30.40 31.31 3.39
CA LYS A 295 29.92 30.38 4.41
C LYS A 295 31.02 29.35 4.66
N ASN A 296 31.52 29.35 5.88
CA ASN A 296 32.44 28.37 6.41
C ASN A 296 31.82 26.97 6.20
N ASP A 297 32.31 26.20 5.21
CA ASP A 297 31.84 24.85 4.84
C ASP A 297 32.23 23.81 5.90
N LYS A 298 32.29 24.20 7.18
CA LYS A 298 32.85 23.45 8.31
C LYS A 298 32.38 21.99 8.35
N TYR A 299 31.08 21.75 8.19
CA TYR A 299 30.50 20.40 8.28
C TYR A 299 30.67 19.60 7.00
N TRP A 300 30.65 20.27 5.84
CA TRP A 300 30.96 19.63 4.57
C TRP A 300 32.43 19.23 4.50
N ASP A 301 33.34 20.08 4.98
CA ASP A 301 34.78 19.84 5.00
C ASP A 301 35.18 18.58 5.78
N ILE A 302 34.36 18.15 6.75
CA ILE A 302 34.56 16.91 7.51
C ILE A 302 34.33 15.67 6.64
N ILE A 303 33.35 15.72 5.74
CA ILE A 303 32.86 14.56 4.98
C ILE A 303 33.21 14.64 3.49
N LYS A 304 33.81 15.75 3.04
CA LYS A 304 34.06 16.00 1.62
C LYS A 304 34.92 14.92 0.98
N ASN A 305 35.98 14.46 1.66
CA ASN A 305 36.91 13.49 1.08
C ASN A 305 36.22 12.17 0.77
N ASP A 306 35.18 11.83 1.53
CA ASP A 306 34.42 10.59 1.36
C ASP A 306 33.24 10.74 0.39
N LEU A 307 32.78 11.98 0.13
CA LEU A 307 31.54 12.25 -0.60
C LEU A 307 31.68 13.14 -1.85
N GLU A 308 32.86 13.70 -2.13
CA GLU A 308 33.09 14.66 -3.21
C GLU A 308 32.84 14.05 -4.60
N GLU A 309 32.96 12.73 -4.75
CA GLU A 309 32.57 12.01 -5.97
C GLU A 309 31.05 12.09 -6.26
N TYR A 310 30.23 12.30 -5.22
CA TYR A 310 28.78 12.46 -5.33
C TYR A 310 28.40 13.93 -5.31
N SER A 311 28.44 14.58 -6.47
CA SER A 311 28.22 16.04 -6.63
C SER A 311 26.97 16.64 -5.94
N TRP A 312 25.94 15.83 -5.64
CA TRP A 312 24.71 16.26 -4.94
C TRP A 312 24.82 16.25 -3.41
N THR A 313 25.79 15.55 -2.82
CA THR A 313 25.89 15.37 -1.36
C THR A 313 26.18 16.67 -0.61
N LYS A 314 26.95 17.57 -1.22
CA LYS A 314 27.22 18.91 -0.67
C LYS A 314 25.93 19.71 -0.46
N ASP A 315 25.04 19.71 -1.46
CA ASP A 315 23.74 20.38 -1.37
C ASP A 315 22.86 19.78 -0.26
N ILE A 316 22.85 18.45 -0.11
CA ILE A 316 22.12 17.79 0.98
C ILE A 316 22.71 18.15 2.34
N CYS A 317 24.04 18.15 2.49
CA CYS A 317 24.71 18.54 3.73
C CYS A 317 24.34 19.98 4.15
N HIS A 318 24.33 20.92 3.19
CA HIS A 318 23.94 22.31 3.46
C HIS A 318 22.45 22.45 3.82
N LYS A 319 21.57 21.69 3.16
CA LYS A 319 20.15 21.65 3.49
C LYS A 319 19.92 21.05 4.88
N LEU A 320 20.67 20.02 5.25
CA LEU A 320 20.62 19.40 6.57
C LEU A 320 21.02 20.38 7.67
N GLU A 321 22.16 21.07 7.51
CA GLU A 321 22.63 22.11 8.44
C GLU A 321 21.56 23.20 8.65
N ARG A 322 20.96 23.67 7.56
CA ARG A 322 19.89 24.66 7.60
C ARG A 322 18.65 24.12 8.32
N ASN A 323 18.19 22.92 7.97
CA ASN A 323 16.98 22.32 8.56
C ASN A 323 17.16 22.10 10.07
N LEU A 324 18.34 21.69 10.51
CA LEU A 324 18.68 21.57 11.94
C LEU A 324 18.79 22.91 12.65
N SER A 325 19.18 23.98 11.95
CA SER A 325 19.19 25.34 12.52
C SER A 325 17.77 25.86 12.74
N VAL A 326 16.90 25.72 11.73
CA VAL A 326 15.48 26.08 11.83
C VAL A 326 14.76 25.29 12.93
N PHE A 327 15.12 24.02 13.12
CA PHE A 327 14.57 23.18 14.19
C PHE A 327 14.92 23.70 15.59
N LEU A 328 16.17 24.11 15.81
CA LEU A 328 16.66 24.55 17.11
C LEU A 328 16.17 25.95 17.48
N ASP A 329 15.98 26.83 16.49
CA ASP A 329 15.54 28.22 16.73
C ASP A 329 14.03 28.35 17.04
N ASN A 330 13.21 27.34 16.70
CA ASN A 330 11.73 27.38 16.81
C ASN A 330 11.13 26.46 17.88
N GLN A 331 11.88 26.16 18.94
CA GLN A 331 11.36 25.32 20.02
C GLN A 331 10.34 26.07 20.88
N THR A 332 9.16 25.47 21.00
CA THR A 332 8.18 25.72 22.07
C THR A 332 8.32 24.55 23.05
N ASP A 333 8.05 24.79 24.34
CA ASP A 333 8.38 23.90 25.48
C ASP A 333 7.76 22.48 25.47
N GLU A 334 7.13 22.03 24.39
CA GLU A 334 6.53 20.69 24.30
C GLU A 334 7.51 19.66 23.73
N SER A 335 8.05 18.81 24.63
CA SER A 335 9.05 17.76 24.34
C SER A 335 8.66 16.77 23.23
N ASN A 336 7.36 16.49 23.06
CA ASN A 336 6.86 15.53 22.07
C ASN A 336 6.94 16.06 20.63
N ILE A 337 6.73 17.36 20.43
CA ILE A 337 6.85 18.01 19.12
C ILE A 337 8.32 18.09 18.71
N SER A 338 9.21 18.30 19.67
CA SER A 338 10.67 18.36 19.45
C SER A 338 11.23 17.02 18.93
N ASN A 339 10.86 15.89 19.55
CA ASN A 339 11.31 14.56 19.13
C ASN A 339 10.79 14.19 17.73
N LYS A 340 9.52 14.48 17.45
CA LYS A 340 8.91 14.22 16.13
C LYS A 340 9.57 15.03 15.01
N ARG A 341 9.83 16.32 15.25
CA ARG A 341 10.53 17.15 14.25
C ARG A 341 11.94 16.66 13.96
N CYS A 342 12.61 16.06 14.94
CA CYS A 342 13.89 15.41 14.72
C CYS A 342 13.77 14.16 13.82
N TYR A 343 12.73 13.35 14.06
CA TYR A 343 12.39 12.22 13.20
C TYR A 343 12.12 12.68 11.75
N ASP A 344 11.36 13.75 11.55
CA ASP A 344 11.06 14.27 10.21
C ASP A 344 12.33 14.69 9.45
N VAL A 345 13.32 15.27 10.13
CA VAL A 345 14.63 15.59 9.53
C VAL A 345 15.40 14.31 9.19
N SER A 346 15.32 13.28 10.05
CA SER A 346 15.93 11.97 9.78
C SER A 346 15.30 11.29 8.57
N TYR A 347 13.98 11.30 8.49
CA TYR A 347 13.22 10.76 7.36
C TYR A 347 13.51 11.51 6.07
N TRP A 348 13.51 12.85 6.12
CA TRP A 348 13.87 13.68 4.97
C TRP A 348 15.28 13.36 4.46
N LEU A 349 16.26 13.22 5.35
CA LEU A 349 17.63 12.88 4.95
C LEU A 349 17.69 11.51 4.28
N TYR A 350 17.03 10.51 4.86
CA TYR A 350 16.94 9.15 4.32
C TYR A 350 16.35 9.18 2.90
N GLU A 351 15.19 9.81 2.74
CA GLU A 351 14.47 9.82 1.48
C GLU A 351 15.23 10.59 0.40
N LYS A 352 15.96 11.67 0.76
CA LYS A 352 16.79 12.42 -0.20
C LYS A 352 17.96 11.60 -0.71
N VAL A 353 18.68 10.91 0.18
CA VAL A 353 19.78 10.02 -0.20
C VAL A 353 19.23 8.87 -1.06
N TYR A 354 18.14 8.25 -0.62
CA TYR A 354 17.49 7.13 -1.32
C TYR A 354 17.06 7.52 -2.74
N LYS A 355 16.38 8.66 -2.91
CA LYS A 355 15.92 9.15 -4.22
C LYS A 355 17.06 9.51 -5.17
N GLN A 356 18.17 10.07 -4.66
CA GLN A 356 19.31 10.44 -5.50
C GLN A 356 20.05 9.23 -6.07
N LEU A 357 20.07 8.13 -5.31
CA LEU A 357 20.68 6.87 -5.74
C LEU A 357 19.78 6.06 -6.70
N ARG A 358 18.61 6.56 -7.10
CA ARG A 358 17.70 5.96 -8.11
C ARG A 358 17.36 4.48 -7.88
N ASN A 359 17.41 3.99 -6.64
CA ASN A 359 17.29 2.58 -6.28
C ASN A 359 18.39 1.68 -6.89
N ASP A 360 19.60 2.20 -7.11
CA ASP A 360 20.74 1.37 -7.49
C ASP A 360 21.11 0.49 -6.28
N ASP A 361 21.10 -0.84 -6.46
CA ASP A 361 21.16 -1.90 -5.43
C ASP A 361 22.45 -1.93 -4.59
N ASN A 362 23.30 -0.90 -4.70
CA ASN A 362 24.49 -0.78 -3.89
C ASN A 362 24.13 -0.21 -2.51
N GLY A 363 23.52 -1.05 -1.68
CA GLY A 363 23.25 -0.76 -0.28
C GLY A 363 24.49 -0.23 0.44
N GLN A 364 25.69 -0.68 0.05
CA GLN A 364 26.96 -0.17 0.59
C GLN A 364 27.20 1.33 0.29
N ILE A 365 26.84 1.81 -0.91
CA ILE A 365 26.97 3.23 -1.27
C ILE A 365 25.95 4.06 -0.49
N PHE A 366 24.69 3.61 -0.41
CA PHE A 366 23.68 4.26 0.41
C PHE A 366 24.16 4.39 1.86
N LEU A 367 24.63 3.28 2.46
CA LEU A 367 25.13 3.26 3.82
C LEU A 367 26.31 4.21 4.02
N THR A 368 27.24 4.24 3.07
CA THR A 368 28.42 5.11 3.13
C THR A 368 28.01 6.59 3.08
N ILE A 369 27.13 6.96 2.15
CA ILE A 369 26.68 8.35 2.04
C ILE A 369 25.86 8.76 3.26
N PHE A 370 24.92 7.92 3.68
CA PHE A 370 24.04 8.19 4.80
C PHE A 370 24.84 8.31 6.12
N ALA A 371 25.78 7.39 6.37
CA ALA A 371 26.62 7.43 7.58
C ALA A 371 27.51 8.68 7.64
N ASN A 372 28.08 9.11 6.51
CA ASN A 372 28.86 10.35 6.46
C ASN A 372 27.99 11.58 6.72
N LEU A 373 26.81 11.68 6.10
CA LEU A 373 25.87 12.78 6.39
C LEU A 373 25.42 12.79 7.86
N GLN A 374 25.24 11.62 8.47
CA GLN A 374 24.98 11.50 9.92
C GLN A 374 26.17 11.92 10.78
N SER A 375 27.41 11.65 10.36
CA SER A 375 28.62 12.13 11.05
C SER A 375 28.70 13.66 11.07
N ALA A 376 28.39 14.30 9.93
CA ALA A 376 28.27 15.75 9.86
C ALA A 376 27.16 16.28 10.77
N TRP A 377 25.98 15.64 10.79
CA TRP A 377 24.89 15.97 11.71
C TRP A 377 25.33 15.89 13.18
N LEU A 378 25.98 14.80 13.60
CA LEU A 378 26.47 14.66 14.98
C LEU A 378 27.41 15.81 15.36
N THR A 379 28.21 16.29 14.41
CA THR A 379 29.09 17.44 14.64
C THR A 379 28.29 18.74 14.74
N MET A 380 27.29 18.95 13.88
CA MET A 380 26.35 20.09 13.96
C MET A 380 25.64 20.15 15.33
N ASN A 381 25.25 19.00 15.87
CA ASN A 381 24.66 18.91 17.20
C ASN A 381 25.66 19.32 18.29
N LYS A 382 26.88 18.77 18.27
CA LYS A 382 27.93 19.09 19.25
C LYS A 382 28.25 20.58 19.28
N ASP A 383 28.37 21.22 18.13
CA ASP A 383 28.66 22.66 18.04
C ASP A 383 27.53 23.52 18.65
N LYS A 384 26.29 23.03 18.65
CA LYS A 384 25.12 23.76 19.17
C LYS A 384 24.81 23.47 20.65
N THR A 385 25.27 22.34 21.19
CA THR A 385 25.11 21.96 22.61
C THR A 385 25.80 22.89 23.62
N ILE A 386 26.62 23.85 23.17
CA ILE A 386 27.20 24.87 24.04
C ILE A 386 26.14 25.88 24.54
N THR A 387 24.93 25.90 23.95
CA THR A 387 23.89 26.89 24.33
C THR A 387 22.51 26.36 24.70
N GLN A 388 22.11 25.12 24.40
CA GLN A 388 20.76 24.60 24.72
C GLN A 388 20.73 23.08 24.96
N GLN A 389 19.82 22.64 25.83
CA GLN A 389 19.71 21.29 26.39
C GLN A 389 19.08 20.24 25.44
N ASN A 390 18.80 20.58 24.18
CA ASN A 390 17.97 19.77 23.28
C ASN A 390 18.74 19.34 22.02
N VAL A 391 19.19 18.09 22.00
CA VAL A 391 19.93 17.48 20.89
C VAL A 391 18.97 16.70 19.99
N CYS A 392 18.93 17.05 18.71
CA CYS A 392 18.23 16.25 17.70
C CYS A 392 19.15 15.16 17.16
N ASN A 393 19.09 13.95 17.74
CA ASN A 393 19.89 12.83 17.28
C ASN A 393 19.27 12.17 16.05
N SER A 394 20.08 11.96 15.02
CA SER A 394 19.69 11.14 13.89
C SER A 394 19.48 9.70 14.36
N ASP A 395 18.33 9.10 14.06
CA ASP A 395 18.18 7.66 14.25
C ASP A 395 19.03 6.92 13.20
N ILE A 396 20.18 6.40 13.65
CA ILE A 396 21.11 5.66 12.82
C ILE A 396 20.46 4.38 12.30
N ASN A 397 19.46 3.81 12.96
CA ASN A 397 18.82 2.60 12.48
C ASN A 397 17.69 2.87 11.48
N LEU A 398 17.34 4.13 11.19
CA LEU A 398 16.25 4.45 10.28
C LEU A 398 16.41 3.77 8.91
N TYR A 399 17.62 3.67 8.38
CA TYR A 399 17.86 2.98 7.10
C TYR A 399 17.65 1.46 7.15
N LYS A 400 17.67 0.84 8.33
CA LYS A 400 17.42 -0.59 8.52
C LYS A 400 15.94 -0.92 8.66
N ILE A 401 15.12 0.11 8.88
CA ILE A 401 13.70 -0.08 9.12
C ILE A 401 13.03 -0.37 7.77
N THR A 402 12.40 -1.54 7.64
CA THR A 402 11.71 -1.95 6.40
C THR A 402 10.36 -1.25 6.20
N TYR A 403 9.96 -0.42 7.16
CA TYR A 403 8.64 0.22 7.27
C TYR A 403 8.76 1.74 7.54
N VAL A 404 9.84 2.39 7.11
CA VAL A 404 10.08 3.83 7.38
C VAL A 404 8.96 4.70 6.80
N GLU A 405 8.48 4.38 5.61
CA GLU A 405 7.36 5.09 4.98
C GLU A 405 6.06 4.91 5.79
N GLU A 406 5.80 3.71 6.30
CA GLU A 406 4.65 3.42 7.17
C GLU A 406 4.72 4.23 8.47
N MET A 407 5.89 4.32 9.09
CA MET A 407 6.12 5.11 10.31
C MET A 407 5.97 6.60 10.07
N ASN A 408 6.45 7.11 8.94
CA ASN A 408 6.26 8.51 8.59
C ASN A 408 4.77 8.85 8.44
N LEU A 409 3.98 8.00 7.77
CA LEU A 409 2.53 8.18 7.64
C LEU A 409 1.82 8.20 9.00
N LEU A 410 2.28 7.38 9.96
CA LEU A 410 1.74 7.36 11.31
C LEU A 410 2.04 8.63 12.10
N PHE A 411 3.29 9.10 12.05
CA PHE A 411 3.67 10.33 12.74
C PHE A 411 2.96 11.56 12.16
N ASP A 412 2.80 11.62 10.84
CA ASP A 412 1.99 12.65 10.18
C ASP A 412 0.54 12.57 10.68
N TYR A 413 -0.07 11.38 10.72
CA TYR A 413 -1.44 11.23 11.20
C TYR A 413 -1.63 11.68 12.65
N ILE A 414 -0.69 11.35 13.54
CA ILE A 414 -0.71 11.78 14.94
C ILE A 414 -0.65 13.31 15.05
N GLU A 415 0.21 13.96 14.26
CA GLU A 415 0.33 15.43 14.24
C GLU A 415 -0.94 16.11 13.75
N TYR A 416 -1.54 15.58 12.68
CA TYR A 416 -2.74 16.18 12.08
C TYR A 416 -4.03 15.74 12.76
N PHE A 417 -4.00 14.80 13.72
CA PHE A 417 -5.20 14.19 14.29
C PHE A 417 -6.18 15.23 14.84
N GLU A 418 -5.72 16.18 15.65
CA GLU A 418 -6.62 17.20 16.23
C GLU A 418 -7.16 18.15 15.16
N THR A 419 -6.36 18.48 14.14
CA THR A 419 -6.83 19.32 13.02
C THR A 419 -7.90 18.58 12.19
N ILE A 420 -7.66 17.31 11.86
CA ILE A 420 -8.59 16.45 11.14
C ILE A 420 -9.89 16.27 11.93
N LYS A 421 -9.78 16.07 13.25
CA LYS A 421 -10.92 15.95 14.16
C LYS A 421 -11.73 17.23 14.21
N GLU A 422 -11.08 18.39 14.35
CA GLU A 422 -11.77 19.68 14.34
C GLU A 422 -12.46 19.97 13.01
N ASP A 423 -11.80 19.73 11.88
CA ASP A 423 -12.36 19.92 10.55
C ASP A 423 -13.55 18.99 10.32
N SER A 424 -13.46 17.74 10.80
CA SER A 424 -14.55 16.76 10.74
C SER A 424 -15.76 17.11 11.61
N ILE A 425 -15.56 17.87 12.69
CA ILE A 425 -16.66 18.39 13.52
C ILE A 425 -17.31 19.61 12.84
N LYS A 426 -16.52 20.46 12.18
CA LYS A 426 -16.99 21.71 11.54
C LYS A 426 -17.77 21.44 10.26
N ASP A 427 -17.27 20.56 9.38
CA ASP A 427 -17.93 20.17 8.13
C ASP A 427 -17.70 18.67 7.84
N PRO A 428 -18.59 17.80 8.34
CA PRO A 428 -18.42 16.35 8.22
C PRO A 428 -18.39 15.86 6.77
N SER A 429 -19.15 16.48 5.87
CA SER A 429 -19.29 16.02 4.48
C SER A 429 -18.04 16.34 3.66
N ASP A 430 -17.58 17.59 3.74
CA ASP A 430 -16.39 18.05 3.03
C ASP A 430 -15.10 17.45 3.62
N SER A 431 -15.01 17.35 4.96
CA SER A 431 -13.90 16.67 5.63
C SER A 431 -13.85 15.19 5.28
N CYS A 432 -14.99 14.48 5.23
CA CYS A 432 -15.02 13.08 4.82
C CYS A 432 -14.46 12.93 3.40
N GLN A 433 -14.88 13.75 2.44
CA GLN A 433 -14.38 13.64 1.07
C GLN A 433 -12.88 13.96 0.95
N LYS A 434 -12.37 14.92 1.74
CA LYS A 434 -10.95 15.32 1.71
C LYS A 434 -10.03 14.37 2.46
N CYS A 435 -10.47 13.90 3.63
CA CYS A 435 -9.65 13.10 4.52
C CYS A 435 -9.76 11.61 4.23
N PHE A 436 -10.81 11.13 3.56
CA PHE A 436 -11.01 9.69 3.31
C PHE A 436 -9.82 9.04 2.60
N GLU A 437 -9.32 9.65 1.52
CA GLU A 437 -8.16 9.13 0.80
C GLU A 437 -6.90 9.12 1.67
N TYR A 438 -6.65 10.21 2.40
CA TYR A 438 -5.52 10.31 3.32
C TYR A 438 -5.58 9.27 4.44
N LEU A 439 -6.71 9.23 5.17
CA LEU A 439 -6.95 8.38 6.34
C LEU A 439 -6.99 6.88 6.03
N SER A 440 -7.24 6.51 4.77
CA SER A 440 -7.23 5.12 4.31
C SER A 440 -5.90 4.40 4.53
N SER A 441 -4.79 5.16 4.65
CA SER A 441 -3.43 4.62 4.81
C SER A 441 -2.94 4.58 6.27
N PRO A 442 -2.97 5.68 7.06
CA PRO A 442 -2.43 5.68 8.41
C PRO A 442 -3.34 5.04 9.46
N ILE A 443 -4.68 5.02 9.28
CA ILE A 443 -5.57 4.39 10.27
C ILE A 443 -5.30 2.87 10.38
N PRO A 444 -5.24 2.09 9.29
CA PRO A 444 -4.90 0.67 9.39
C PRO A 444 -3.51 0.43 9.99
N LEU A 445 -2.54 1.29 9.64
CA LEU A 445 -1.20 1.23 10.23
C LEU A 445 -1.26 1.45 11.74
N TYR A 446 -2.07 2.40 12.23
CA TYR A 446 -2.10 2.71 13.66
C TYR A 446 -2.58 1.48 14.46
N PHE A 447 -3.62 0.80 13.98
CA PHE A 447 -4.11 -0.41 14.61
C PHE A 447 -3.16 -1.61 14.46
N LEU A 448 -2.40 -1.70 13.36
CA LEU A 448 -1.32 -2.68 13.18
C LEU A 448 -0.20 -2.50 14.21
N TRP A 449 0.23 -1.26 14.44
CA TRP A 449 1.40 -0.95 15.29
C TRP A 449 1.06 -0.83 16.78
N LYS A 450 -0.18 -0.50 17.13
CA LYS A 450 -0.65 -0.30 18.52
C LYS A 450 -0.29 -1.45 19.48
N PRO A 451 -0.48 -2.74 19.16
CA PRO A 451 -0.14 -3.83 20.07
C PRO A 451 1.36 -3.96 20.33
N THR A 452 2.21 -3.54 19.38
CA THR A 452 3.67 -3.57 19.51
C THR A 452 4.15 -2.47 20.46
N CYS A 453 3.59 -1.27 20.33
CA CYS A 453 3.94 -0.15 21.20
C CYS A 453 3.48 -0.31 22.66
N GLN A 454 2.49 -1.17 22.92
CA GLN A 454 1.99 -1.43 24.29
C GLN A 454 2.83 -2.45 25.07
N LYS A 455 3.68 -3.24 24.41
CA LYS A 455 4.50 -4.26 25.08
C LYS A 455 5.69 -3.70 25.86
N ASP A 456 6.16 -2.49 25.53
CA ASP A 456 7.30 -1.88 26.20
C ASP A 456 6.93 -1.26 27.57
N ASP A 457 5.65 -0.95 27.79
CA ASP A 457 5.16 -0.41 29.07
C ASP A 457 4.98 -1.50 30.15
N GLU A 458 4.84 -2.78 29.77
CA GLU A 458 4.70 -3.90 30.72
C GLU A 458 6.05 -4.50 31.15
N ILE A 459 7.16 -4.17 30.49
CA ILE A 459 8.49 -4.69 30.81
C ILE A 459 9.21 -3.82 31.87
N ASN A 460 8.70 -2.62 32.17
CA ASN A 460 9.24 -1.71 33.19
C ASN A 460 8.26 -1.42 34.35
N SER A 461 7.24 -2.26 34.56
CA SER A 461 6.37 -2.25 35.76
C SER A 461 6.77 -3.35 36.74
#